data_AF-Q9XUL5-F1
#
_entry.id   AF-Q9XUL5-F1
#
_cell.length_a   1.000
_cell.length_b   1.000
_cell.length_c   1.000
_cell.angle_alpha   90.00
_cell.angle_beta   90.00
_cell.angle_gamma   90.00
#
_symmetry.space_group_name_H-M   'P 1'
#
loop_
_entity.id
_entity.type
_entity.pdbx_description
1 polymer ?
#
loop_
_entity_poly.entity_id
_entity_poly.type
_entity_poly.pdbx_seq_one_letter_code
_entity_poly.pdbx_strand_id
1 'polypeptide(L)'
;MDMEDGCMVTEYDRRMNGVEGGKQIELALGDLERIVNNPKVTLETFLLMLMNYDDMEVRKKRYEELSEKFQKWSWAKVETLMFGGLQFKEVGSILTNFDAKNLKKIQMDLFDEEIGKEVAEEVADLEQWKNAKVIGLNEGCKLDLGIANFLHFDELTVALKRFTVEDAVTVREKLLKTAANTMEIAQVFEQQYTPKRRDQILCRRSGFQY
;
A
#
# COMPACT_ATOMS: atom_id res chain seq x y z
N MET A 1 14.48 17.51 -25.64
CA MET A 1 14.21 16.76 -26.87
C MET A 1 12.81 16.23 -26.67
N ASP A 2 11.83 17.00 -27.14
CA ASP A 2 10.42 16.62 -27.02
C ASP A 2 10.18 15.54 -28.09
N MET A 3 10.04 14.29 -27.65
CA MET A 3 9.58 13.24 -28.54
C MET A 3 8.07 13.41 -28.65
N GLU A 4 7.59 13.93 -29.78
CA GLU A 4 6.15 14.11 -30.02
C GLU A 4 5.37 12.78 -29.93
N ASP A 5 6.03 11.63 -30.12
CA ASP A 5 5.42 10.29 -30.04
C ASP A 5 6.38 9.23 -29.45
N GLY A 6 7.20 9.58 -28.47
CA GLY A 6 8.14 8.65 -27.84
C GLY A 6 8.26 8.79 -26.33
N CYS A 7 8.89 7.82 -25.66
CA CYS A 7 9.17 7.87 -24.22
C CYS A 7 10.61 7.46 -23.92
N MET A 8 11.18 8.05 -22.86
CA MET A 8 12.45 7.63 -22.30
C MET A 8 12.22 6.47 -21.33
N VAL A 9 12.49 5.25 -21.78
CA VAL A 9 12.59 4.09 -20.89
C VAL A 9 13.90 4.19 -20.13
N THR A 10 13.83 4.28 -18.80
CA THR A 10 15.03 4.21 -17.96
C THR A 10 15.29 2.76 -17.59
N GLU A 11 16.37 2.17 -18.12
CA GLU A 11 16.84 0.85 -17.71
C GLU A 11 17.38 0.88 -16.27
N TYR A 12 17.56 -0.30 -15.66
CA TYR A 12 18.04 -0.44 -14.28
C TYR A 12 19.38 0.28 -14.02
N ASP A 13 20.24 0.39 -15.04
CA ASP A 13 21.51 1.11 -14.96
C ASP A 13 21.39 2.63 -15.19
N ARG A 14 20.16 3.15 -15.21
CA ARG A 14 19.79 4.56 -15.48
C ARG A 14 20.05 5.02 -16.91
N ARG A 15 20.31 4.12 -17.86
CA ARG A 15 20.30 4.48 -19.29
C ARG A 15 18.88 4.81 -19.70
N MET A 16 18.72 5.94 -20.38
CA MET A 16 17.43 6.35 -20.92
C MET A 16 17.41 6.04 -22.41
N ASN A 17 16.54 5.12 -22.84
CA ASN A 17 16.32 4.78 -24.24
C ASN A 17 15.01 5.39 -24.73
N GLY A 18 15.05 6.09 -25.86
CA GLY A 18 13.85 6.54 -26.55
C GLY A 18 13.15 5.36 -27.21
N VAL A 19 11.88 5.11 -26.89
CA VAL A 19 11.00 4.23 -27.66
C VAL A 19 10.17 5.12 -28.57
N GLU A 20 10.35 4.99 -29.88
CA GLU A 20 9.56 5.70 -30.89
C GLU A 20 8.28 4.92 -31.23
N GLY A 21 7.15 5.63 -31.33
CA GLY A 21 5.91 5.12 -31.88
C GLY A 21 5.02 4.40 -30.85
N GLY A 22 3.82 4.96 -30.63
CA GLY A 22 2.75 4.35 -29.83
C GLY A 22 2.44 5.12 -28.55
N LYS A 23 1.20 4.97 -28.07
CA LYS A 23 0.82 5.48 -26.75
C LYS A 23 1.54 4.67 -25.69
N GLN A 24 2.39 5.32 -24.93
CA GLN A 24 3.45 4.67 -24.16
C GLN A 24 2.88 3.86 -22.99
N ILE A 25 1.78 4.35 -22.40
CA ILE A 25 0.98 3.63 -21.41
C ILE A 25 0.40 2.35 -22.01
N GLU A 26 -0.06 2.36 -23.26
CA GLU A 26 -0.63 1.17 -23.90
C GLU A 26 0.44 0.10 -24.14
N LEU A 27 1.65 0.48 -24.56
CA LEU A 27 2.79 -0.44 -24.72
C LEU A 27 3.21 -1.05 -23.38
N ALA A 28 3.41 -0.20 -22.36
CA ALA A 28 3.81 -0.66 -21.03
C ALA A 28 2.77 -1.60 -20.40
N LEU A 29 1.47 -1.31 -20.58
CA LEU A 29 0.39 -2.17 -20.08
C LEU A 29 0.27 -3.46 -20.89
N GLY A 30 0.56 -3.44 -22.19
CA GLY A 30 0.60 -4.66 -23.02
C GLY A 30 1.73 -5.61 -22.61
N ASP A 31 2.91 -5.08 -22.28
CA ASP A 31 4.00 -5.90 -21.77
C ASP A 31 3.75 -6.39 -20.35
N LEU A 32 3.20 -5.53 -19.47
CA LEU A 32 2.78 -5.94 -18.13
C LEU A 32 1.73 -7.04 -18.18
N GLU A 33 0.72 -6.93 -19.06
CA GLU A 33 -0.32 -7.92 -19.27
C GLU A 33 0.26 -9.32 -19.56
N ARG A 34 1.28 -9.41 -20.42
CA ARG A 34 1.94 -10.69 -20.75
C ARG A 34 2.63 -11.31 -19.53
N ILE A 35 3.21 -10.47 -18.67
CA ILE A 35 3.90 -10.92 -17.45
C ILE A 35 2.87 -11.38 -16.42
N VAL A 36 1.87 -10.56 -16.13
CA VAL A 36 0.89 -10.87 -15.09
C VAL A 36 -0.04 -12.00 -15.49
N ASN A 37 -0.39 -12.17 -16.77
CA ASN A 37 -1.24 -13.27 -17.22
C ASN A 37 -0.50 -14.61 -17.30
N ASN A 38 0.81 -14.67 -17.06
CA ASN A 38 1.56 -15.93 -17.12
C ASN A 38 1.48 -16.66 -15.76
N PRO A 39 0.73 -17.77 -15.65
CA PRO A 39 0.57 -18.48 -14.37
C PRO A 39 1.84 -19.14 -13.86
N LYS A 40 2.91 -19.22 -14.68
CA LYS A 40 4.24 -19.70 -14.27
C LYS A 40 5.07 -18.63 -13.59
N VAL A 41 4.67 -17.37 -13.71
CA VAL A 41 5.36 -16.24 -13.07
C VAL A 41 4.81 -16.08 -11.65
N THR A 42 5.73 -15.84 -10.72
CA THR A 42 5.45 -15.32 -9.39
C THR A 42 6.16 -13.97 -9.30
N LEU A 43 5.41 -12.92 -8.98
CA LEU A 43 5.97 -11.61 -8.70
C LEU A 43 6.21 -11.50 -7.19
N GLU A 44 7.48 -11.36 -6.81
CA GLU A 44 7.82 -11.09 -5.41
C GLU A 44 7.22 -9.75 -4.96
N THR A 45 7.35 -8.72 -5.81
CA THR A 45 6.80 -7.39 -5.56
C THR A 45 6.15 -6.84 -6.82
N PHE A 46 4.95 -6.28 -6.65
CA PHE A 46 4.29 -5.44 -7.64
C PHE A 46 4.07 -4.05 -7.05
N LEU A 47 4.58 -3.03 -7.75
CA LEU A 47 4.51 -1.62 -7.35
C LEU A 47 3.66 -0.86 -8.36
N LEU A 48 2.59 -0.21 -7.88
CA LEU A 48 1.79 0.73 -8.66
C LEU A 48 1.93 2.13 -8.08
N MET A 49 2.37 3.08 -8.89
CA MET A 49 2.48 4.49 -8.52
C MET A 49 1.69 5.39 -9.49
N LEU A 50 0.86 6.29 -8.94
CA LEU A 50 0.17 7.35 -9.70
C LEU A 50 0.59 8.73 -9.17
N MET A 51 1.68 9.27 -9.70
CA MET A 51 2.34 10.50 -9.20
C MET A 51 1.79 11.83 -9.79
N ASN A 52 0.61 11.82 -10.41
CA ASN A 52 0.07 13.03 -11.05
C ASN A 52 -0.71 13.89 -10.04
N TYR A 53 -0.01 14.72 -9.28
CA TYR A 53 -0.63 15.63 -8.31
C TYR A 53 -1.17 16.92 -8.95
N ASP A 54 -0.63 17.33 -10.10
CA ASP A 54 -0.96 18.65 -10.69
C ASP A 54 -2.32 18.69 -11.38
N ASP A 55 -2.86 17.54 -11.80
CA ASP A 55 -4.17 17.43 -12.42
C ASP A 55 -4.91 16.17 -11.95
N MET A 56 -5.84 16.39 -11.01
CA MET A 56 -6.63 15.33 -10.40
C MET A 56 -7.60 14.65 -11.38
N GLU A 57 -8.06 15.35 -12.42
CA GLU A 57 -8.94 14.75 -13.43
C GLU A 57 -8.14 13.84 -14.36
N VAL A 58 -6.94 14.25 -14.77
CA VAL A 58 -6.03 13.38 -15.52
C VAL A 58 -5.61 12.17 -14.69
N ARG A 59 -5.31 12.36 -13.40
CA ARG A 59 -4.99 11.25 -12.47
C ARG A 59 -6.14 10.26 -12.39
N LYS A 60 -7.36 10.76 -12.18
CA LYS A 60 -8.57 9.95 -12.07
C LYS A 60 -8.82 9.16 -13.36
N LYS A 61 -8.73 9.79 -14.52
CA LYS A 61 -8.88 9.11 -15.82
C LYS A 61 -7.84 7.99 -16.00
N ARG A 62 -6.58 8.24 -15.62
CA ARG A 62 -5.51 7.22 -15.66
C ARG A 62 -5.81 6.06 -14.72
N TYR A 63 -6.29 6.35 -13.50
CA TYR A 63 -6.72 5.31 -12.57
C TYR A 63 -7.85 4.46 -13.16
N GLU A 64 -8.88 5.08 -13.74
CA GLU A 64 -10.00 4.37 -14.37
C GLU A 64 -9.53 3.45 -15.51
N GLU A 65 -8.66 3.95 -16.40
CA GLU A 65 -8.06 3.17 -17.49
C GLU A 65 -7.24 1.97 -16.99
N LEU A 66 -6.48 2.15 -15.89
CA LEU A 66 -5.70 1.07 -15.27
C LEU A 66 -6.60 0.05 -14.56
N SER A 67 -7.57 0.52 -13.79
CA SER A 67 -8.51 -0.31 -13.04
C SER A 67 -9.31 -1.21 -13.98
N GLU A 68 -9.77 -0.69 -15.12
CA GLU A 68 -10.50 -1.49 -16.11
C GLU A 68 -9.64 -2.64 -16.68
N LYS A 69 -8.35 -2.41 -16.89
CA LYS A 69 -7.42 -3.45 -17.35
C LYS A 69 -7.11 -4.46 -16.25
N PHE A 70 -6.88 -3.99 -15.03
CA PHE A 70 -6.55 -4.84 -13.88
C PHE A 70 -7.65 -5.87 -13.60
N GLN A 71 -8.91 -5.50 -13.79
CA GLN A 71 -10.07 -6.39 -13.65
C GLN A 71 -10.15 -7.48 -14.74
N LYS A 72 -9.53 -7.26 -15.90
CA LYS A 72 -9.52 -8.21 -17.02
C LYS A 72 -8.32 -9.16 -16.96
N TRP A 73 -7.31 -8.83 -16.17
CA TRP A 73 -6.08 -9.61 -16.08
C TRP A 73 -6.23 -10.81 -15.15
N SER A 74 -5.62 -11.92 -15.54
CA SER A 74 -5.47 -13.12 -14.73
C SER A 74 -4.17 -13.02 -13.95
N TRP A 75 -4.17 -12.25 -12.86
CA TRP A 75 -2.96 -11.93 -12.11
C TRP A 75 -2.17 -13.16 -11.69
N ALA A 76 -0.88 -13.14 -12.02
CA ALA A 76 0.15 -13.99 -11.48
C ALA A 76 0.16 -13.90 -9.95
N LYS A 77 0.79 -14.87 -9.30
CA LYS A 77 0.94 -14.84 -7.85
C LYS A 77 1.77 -13.61 -7.46
N VAL A 78 1.26 -12.80 -6.55
CA VAL A 78 1.97 -11.63 -6.02
C VAL A 78 2.15 -11.80 -4.52
N GLU A 79 3.38 -11.66 -4.03
CA GLU A 79 3.66 -11.76 -2.58
C GLU A 79 3.59 -10.41 -1.88
N THR A 80 4.09 -9.35 -2.51
CA THR A 80 4.10 -7.98 -1.97
C THR A 80 3.42 -7.00 -2.92
N LEU A 81 2.44 -6.26 -2.41
CA LEU A 81 1.84 -5.13 -3.10
C LEU A 81 2.33 -3.82 -2.50
N MET A 82 2.77 -2.91 -3.37
CA MET A 82 3.16 -1.56 -3.00
C MET A 82 2.33 -0.55 -3.81
N PHE A 83 1.72 0.42 -3.12
CA PHE A 83 0.90 1.45 -3.72
C PHE A 83 1.48 2.83 -3.40
N GLY A 84 1.56 3.71 -4.39
CA GLY A 84 2.00 5.10 -4.24
C GLY A 84 1.06 6.07 -4.96
N GLY A 85 0.63 7.15 -4.29
CA GLY A 85 -0.21 8.19 -4.91
C GLY A 85 -1.66 7.75 -5.22
N LEU A 86 -2.13 6.69 -4.58
CA LEU A 86 -3.53 6.24 -4.65
C LEU A 86 -4.35 6.80 -3.49
N GLN A 87 -5.68 6.85 -3.68
CA GLN A 87 -6.63 6.95 -2.58
C GLN A 87 -6.88 5.56 -1.98
N PHE A 88 -7.22 5.48 -0.70
CA PHE A 88 -7.44 4.23 0.00
C PHE A 88 -8.62 3.43 -0.58
N LYS A 89 -9.69 4.11 -1.01
CA LYS A 89 -10.79 3.45 -1.73
C LYS A 89 -10.33 2.81 -3.05
N GLU A 90 -9.36 3.44 -3.73
CA GLU A 90 -8.82 2.95 -4.99
C GLU A 90 -7.98 1.68 -4.75
N VAL A 91 -7.23 1.66 -3.63
CA VAL A 91 -6.51 0.47 -3.16
C VAL A 91 -7.45 -0.69 -2.94
N GLY A 92 -8.60 -0.48 -2.26
CA GLY A 92 -9.60 -1.52 -2.04
C GLY A 92 -10.04 -2.22 -3.34
N SER A 93 -10.40 -1.42 -4.35
CA SER A 93 -10.80 -1.94 -5.67
C SER A 93 -9.68 -2.64 -6.43
N ILE A 94 -8.41 -2.26 -6.20
CA ILE A 94 -7.26 -2.92 -6.81
C ILE A 94 -6.95 -4.25 -6.10
N LEU A 95 -7.00 -4.27 -4.76
CA LEU A 95 -6.70 -5.45 -3.95
C LEU A 95 -7.55 -6.67 -4.33
N THR A 96 -8.82 -6.48 -4.71
CA THR A 96 -9.72 -7.57 -5.08
C THR A 96 -9.26 -8.37 -6.29
N ASN A 97 -8.33 -7.86 -7.10
CA ASN A 97 -7.82 -8.55 -8.29
C ASN A 97 -6.70 -9.57 -7.98
N PHE A 98 -6.18 -9.58 -6.75
CA PHE A 98 -5.06 -10.45 -6.35
C PHE A 98 -5.52 -11.64 -5.51
N ASP A 99 -4.85 -12.78 -5.65
CA ASP A 99 -5.09 -13.96 -4.81
C ASP A 99 -4.62 -13.71 -3.37
N ALA A 100 -5.57 -13.62 -2.45
CA ALA A 100 -5.33 -13.41 -1.02
C ALA A 100 -4.41 -14.47 -0.40
N LYS A 101 -4.33 -15.69 -0.95
CA LYS A 101 -3.49 -16.77 -0.40
C LYS A 101 -2.00 -16.53 -0.58
N ASN A 102 -1.61 -15.80 -1.63
CA ASN A 102 -0.19 -15.55 -1.92
C ASN A 102 0.27 -14.20 -1.40
N LEU A 103 -0.67 -13.27 -1.17
CA LEU A 103 -0.37 -11.92 -0.71
C LEU A 103 0.08 -11.91 0.76
N LYS A 104 1.35 -11.60 1.00
CA LYS A 104 1.97 -11.57 2.34
C LYS A 104 2.11 -10.15 2.87
N LYS A 105 2.36 -9.17 2.01
CA LYS A 105 2.66 -7.80 2.41
C LYS A 105 1.89 -6.78 1.57
N ILE A 106 1.32 -5.79 2.25
CA ILE A 106 0.69 -4.62 1.63
C ILE A 106 1.37 -3.36 2.17
N GLN A 107 1.92 -2.53 1.29
CA GLN A 107 2.54 -1.27 1.65
C GLN A 107 1.93 -0.12 0.85
N MET A 108 1.59 0.97 1.53
CA MET A 108 0.79 2.05 0.99
C MET A 108 1.42 3.39 1.33
N ASP A 109 1.67 4.21 0.31
CA ASP A 109 1.99 5.63 0.40
C ASP A 109 0.87 6.41 -0.30
N LEU A 110 -0.15 6.78 0.47
CA LEU A 110 -1.42 7.26 -0.07
C LEU A 110 -1.46 8.78 -0.15
N PHE A 111 -2.36 9.25 -1.01
CA PHE A 111 -2.72 10.67 -1.09
C PHE A 111 -3.60 11.13 0.08
N ASP A 112 -4.40 10.25 0.67
CA ASP A 112 -5.34 10.63 1.73
C ASP A 112 -4.63 11.01 3.04
N GLU A 113 -5.05 12.12 3.64
CA GLU A 113 -4.61 12.49 4.99
C GLU A 113 -5.43 11.80 6.08
N GLU A 114 -6.74 11.66 5.85
CA GLU A 114 -7.66 10.95 6.74
C GLU A 114 -8.58 10.03 5.94
N ILE A 115 -8.74 8.80 6.42
CA ILE A 115 -9.61 7.80 5.83
C ILE A 115 -10.78 7.58 6.77
N GLY A 116 -11.99 7.87 6.27
CA GLY A 116 -13.23 7.68 7.01
C GLY A 116 -13.50 6.22 7.33
N LYS A 117 -14.21 6.00 8.44
CA LYS A 117 -14.50 4.68 9.00
C LYS A 117 -15.11 3.70 8.00
N GLU A 118 -16.09 4.13 7.22
CA GLU A 118 -16.80 3.27 6.25
C GLU A 118 -15.85 2.68 5.20
N VAL A 119 -15.00 3.52 4.59
CA VAL A 119 -14.01 3.07 3.60
C VAL A 119 -12.93 2.22 4.28
N ALA A 120 -12.53 2.57 5.50
CA ALA A 120 -11.57 1.78 6.28
C ALA A 120 -12.08 0.36 6.57
N GLU A 121 -13.35 0.23 6.97
CA GLU A 121 -14.00 -1.05 7.25
C GLU A 121 -14.20 -1.88 5.97
N GLU A 122 -14.62 -1.26 4.86
CA GLU A 122 -14.78 -1.94 3.56
C GLU A 122 -13.47 -2.61 3.09
N VAL A 123 -12.34 -1.89 3.16
CA VAL A 123 -11.05 -2.44 2.76
C VAL A 123 -10.54 -3.47 3.77
N ALA A 124 -10.74 -3.25 5.07
CA ALA A 124 -10.34 -4.19 6.11
C ALA A 124 -11.12 -5.51 6.04
N ASP A 125 -12.32 -5.49 5.44
CA ASP A 125 -13.13 -6.68 5.24
C ASP A 125 -12.68 -7.58 4.09
N LEU A 126 -11.78 -7.11 3.22
CA LEU A 126 -11.23 -7.89 2.12
C LEU A 126 -10.38 -9.07 2.61
N GLU A 127 -10.51 -10.21 1.94
CA GLU A 127 -9.69 -11.41 2.22
C GLU A 127 -8.20 -11.14 2.04
N GLN A 128 -7.83 -10.27 1.10
CA GLN A 128 -6.46 -9.84 0.86
C GLN A 128 -5.86 -9.13 2.08
N TRP A 129 -6.66 -8.29 2.73
CA TRP A 129 -6.27 -7.60 3.95
C TRP A 129 -6.17 -8.56 5.14
N LYS A 130 -7.16 -9.45 5.29
CA LYS A 130 -7.23 -10.43 6.38
C LYS A 130 -6.14 -11.50 6.32
N ASN A 131 -5.67 -11.86 5.12
CA ASN A 131 -4.65 -12.90 4.93
C ASN A 131 -3.21 -12.37 4.92
N ALA A 132 -3.00 -11.09 4.57
CA ALA A 132 -1.68 -10.48 4.62
C ALA A 132 -1.08 -10.53 6.04
N LYS A 133 0.24 -10.66 6.10
CA LYS A 133 1.03 -10.74 7.35
C LYS A 133 1.68 -9.43 7.72
N VAL A 134 1.98 -8.61 6.73
CA VAL A 134 2.62 -7.32 6.92
C VAL A 134 1.76 -6.23 6.31
N ILE A 135 1.51 -5.17 7.07
CA ILE A 135 0.87 -3.97 6.56
C ILE A 135 1.67 -2.72 6.89
N GLY A 136 1.83 -1.84 5.90
CA GLY A 136 2.46 -0.53 6.07
C GLY A 136 1.61 0.55 5.42
N LEU A 137 1.36 1.63 6.15
CA LEU A 137 0.78 2.86 5.67
C LEU A 137 1.70 4.02 6.04
N ASN A 138 1.83 5.00 5.16
CA ASN A 138 2.60 6.22 5.41
C ASN A 138 2.07 6.97 6.64
N GLU A 139 2.97 7.51 7.47
CA GLU A 139 2.63 8.15 8.76
C GLU A 139 1.66 9.34 8.65
N GLY A 140 1.56 9.95 7.46
CA GLY A 140 0.66 11.06 7.18
C GLY A 140 -0.82 10.66 7.06
N CYS A 141 -1.12 9.37 6.86
CA CYS A 141 -2.46 8.90 6.57
C CYS A 141 -3.09 8.23 7.79
N LYS A 142 -4.17 8.82 8.33
CA LYS A 142 -4.86 8.35 9.54
C LYS A 142 -6.09 7.50 9.20
N LEU A 143 -6.09 6.25 9.66
CA LEU A 143 -7.24 5.34 9.52
C LEU A 143 -8.21 5.49 10.71
N ASP A 144 -9.48 5.74 10.44
CA ASP A 144 -10.55 5.63 11.45
C ASP A 144 -11.00 4.16 11.60
N LEU A 145 -10.11 3.32 12.13
CA LEU A 145 -10.34 1.89 12.31
C LEU A 145 -9.79 1.44 13.68
N GLY A 146 -10.54 0.59 14.38
CA GLY A 146 -10.10 0.07 15.68
C GLY A 146 -8.89 -0.87 15.56
N ILE A 147 -8.01 -0.87 16.57
CA ILE A 147 -6.77 -1.67 16.55
C ILE A 147 -7.00 -3.17 16.34
N ALA A 148 -8.17 -3.68 16.74
CA ALA A 148 -8.56 -5.08 16.59
C ALA A 148 -8.46 -5.57 15.13
N ASN A 149 -8.71 -4.68 14.15
CA ASN A 149 -8.60 -4.98 12.72
C ASN A 149 -7.16 -5.11 12.21
N PHE A 150 -6.17 -4.95 13.09
CA PHE A 150 -4.75 -5.06 12.76
C PHE A 150 -4.03 -6.14 13.58
N LEU A 151 -4.66 -6.73 14.60
CA LEU A 151 -3.99 -7.69 15.52
C LEU A 151 -3.67 -9.05 14.89
N HIS A 152 -4.14 -9.31 13.66
CA HIS A 152 -3.79 -10.49 12.88
C HIS A 152 -2.49 -10.34 12.09
N PHE A 153 -1.99 -9.11 11.90
CA PHE A 153 -0.70 -8.87 11.25
C PHE A 153 0.47 -9.26 12.17
N ASP A 154 1.52 -9.83 11.57
CA ASP A 154 2.78 -10.13 12.23
C ASP A 154 3.63 -8.86 12.36
N GLU A 155 3.57 -8.00 11.34
CA GLU A 155 4.17 -6.67 11.32
C GLU A 155 3.14 -5.64 10.87
N LEU A 156 3.07 -4.51 11.57
CA LEU A 156 2.23 -3.40 11.12
C LEU A 156 2.88 -2.06 11.42
N THR A 157 2.67 -1.13 10.49
CA THR A 157 3.03 0.29 10.59
C THR A 157 1.88 1.11 10.06
N VAL A 158 1.07 1.69 10.96
CA VAL A 158 -0.10 2.49 10.60
C VAL A 158 -0.27 3.65 11.57
N ALA A 159 -0.90 4.74 11.11
CA ALA A 159 -1.42 5.79 11.97
C ALA A 159 -2.94 5.63 12.11
N LEU A 160 -3.41 5.59 13.36
CA LEU A 160 -4.84 5.50 13.67
C LEU A 160 -5.38 6.86 14.10
N LYS A 161 -6.60 7.18 13.65
CA LYS A 161 -7.30 8.41 14.05
C LYS A 161 -7.62 8.40 15.55
N ARG A 162 -7.88 7.22 16.11
CA ARG A 162 -8.13 6.99 17.53
C ARG A 162 -7.32 5.80 18.00
N PHE A 163 -6.67 5.97 19.14
CA PHE A 163 -5.99 4.89 19.86
C PHE A 163 -6.15 5.13 21.35
N THR A 164 -6.92 4.30 22.01
CA THR A 164 -7.23 4.47 23.43
C THR A 164 -6.24 3.74 24.33
N VAL A 165 -6.37 3.93 25.64
CA VAL A 165 -5.59 3.16 26.63
C VAL A 165 -5.92 1.68 26.52
N GLU A 166 -7.18 1.33 26.27
CA GLU A 166 -7.64 -0.05 26.06
C GLU A 166 -7.00 -0.66 24.80
N ASP A 167 -6.86 0.12 23.73
CA ASP A 167 -6.13 -0.32 22.53
C ASP A 167 -4.66 -0.61 22.88
N ALA A 168 -4.02 0.27 23.67
CA ALA A 168 -2.65 0.08 24.14
C ALA A 168 -2.48 -1.21 24.97
N VAL A 169 -3.41 -1.46 25.88
CA VAL A 169 -3.46 -2.67 26.70
C VAL A 169 -3.62 -3.90 25.81
N THR A 170 -4.52 -3.86 24.83
CA THR A 170 -4.78 -4.95 23.89
C THR A 170 -3.54 -5.30 23.07
N VAL A 171 -2.85 -4.29 22.56
CA VAL A 171 -1.58 -4.43 21.84
C VAL A 171 -0.53 -5.07 22.74
N ARG A 172 -0.34 -4.53 23.95
CA ARG A 172 0.61 -5.05 24.93
C ARG A 172 0.35 -6.52 25.24
N GLU A 173 -0.90 -6.91 25.46
CA GLU A 173 -1.26 -8.31 25.74
C GLU A 173 -0.98 -9.24 24.56
N LYS A 174 -1.26 -8.80 23.32
CA LYS A 174 -0.91 -9.55 22.12
C LYS A 174 0.59 -9.77 22.03
N LEU A 175 1.39 -8.73 22.20
CA LEU A 175 2.86 -8.77 22.16
C LEU A 175 3.47 -9.64 23.27
N LEU A 176 2.83 -9.74 24.43
CA LEU A 176 3.27 -10.63 25.50
C LEU A 176 2.97 -12.11 25.20
N LYS A 177 1.92 -12.40 24.42
CA LYS A 177 1.52 -13.76 24.05
C LYS A 177 2.30 -14.31 22.85
N THR A 178 2.78 -13.43 21.95
CA THR A 178 3.52 -13.84 20.74
C THR A 178 5.02 -13.58 20.91
N ALA A 179 5.84 -14.63 20.81
CA ALA A 179 7.28 -14.51 21.03
C ALA A 179 8.04 -13.77 19.89
N ALA A 180 7.40 -13.55 18.73
CA ALA A 180 8.10 -13.25 17.47
C ALA A 180 7.61 -12.00 16.69
N ASN A 181 6.72 -11.16 17.23
CA ASN A 181 6.11 -10.08 16.44
C ASN A 181 6.79 -8.72 16.69
N THR A 182 7.14 -8.01 15.62
CA THR A 182 7.52 -6.60 15.63
C THR A 182 6.33 -5.74 15.23
N MET A 183 5.78 -4.97 16.16
CA MET A 183 4.59 -4.14 15.92
C MET A 183 4.99 -2.68 16.11
N GLU A 184 5.02 -1.88 15.05
CA GLU A 184 5.35 -0.46 15.11
C GLU A 184 4.09 0.36 14.92
N ILE A 185 3.44 0.77 16.02
CA ILE A 185 2.25 1.63 15.94
C ILE A 185 2.68 3.08 16.06
N ALA A 186 2.70 3.80 14.94
CA ALA A 186 2.88 5.24 14.99
C ALA A 186 1.55 5.90 15.40
N GLN A 187 1.48 6.41 16.64
CA GLN A 187 0.43 7.37 16.99
C GLN A 187 0.91 8.78 16.68
N VAL A 188 0.10 9.52 15.92
CA VAL A 188 0.13 10.97 15.95
C VAL A 188 -0.90 11.39 16.98
N PHE A 189 -0.45 11.73 18.19
CA PHE A 189 -1.30 12.51 19.07
C PHE A 189 -1.74 13.74 18.30
N GLU A 190 -3.04 13.99 18.27
CA GLU A 190 -3.55 15.34 17.99
C GLU A 190 -3.03 16.23 19.12
N GLN A 191 -1.77 16.68 18.98
CA GLN A 191 -1.28 17.75 19.81
C GLN A 191 -2.12 18.96 19.44
N GLN A 192 -3.05 19.31 20.31
CA GLN A 192 -3.51 20.68 20.39
C GLN A 192 -2.25 21.56 20.33
N TYR A 193 -2.16 22.35 19.27
CA TYR A 193 -1.01 23.17 18.89
C TYR A 193 -0.32 23.79 20.13
N THR A 194 0.70 23.12 20.64
CA THR A 194 1.77 23.74 21.43
C THR A 194 3.07 23.13 20.89
N PRO A 195 3.89 23.92 20.17
CA PRO A 195 5.05 23.38 19.47
C PRO A 195 6.13 23.01 20.49
N LYS A 196 6.14 21.74 20.95
CA LYS A 196 7.29 20.96 21.46
C LYS A 196 6.80 19.67 22.15
N ARG A 197 6.62 18.56 21.40
CA ARG A 197 7.01 17.15 21.72
C ARG A 197 6.13 16.15 20.95
N ARG A 198 6.55 15.67 19.78
CA ARG A 198 5.89 14.51 19.13
C ARG A 198 6.15 13.26 20.00
N ASP A 199 5.12 12.73 20.64
CA ASP A 199 5.22 11.44 21.34
C ASP A 199 4.89 10.33 20.33
N GLN A 200 5.91 9.66 19.79
CA GLN A 200 5.74 8.42 19.02
C GLN A 200 5.76 7.23 20.00
N ILE A 201 4.72 6.39 20.02
CA ILE A 201 4.77 5.12 20.76
C ILE A 201 5.47 4.07 19.91
N LEU A 202 6.80 4.03 19.99
CA LEU A 202 7.60 3.02 19.29
C LEU A 202 7.61 1.70 20.07
N CYS A 203 6.76 0.73 19.70
CA CYS A 203 6.80 -0.62 20.29
C CYS A 203 7.85 -1.52 19.61
N ARG A 204 9.15 -1.20 19.74
CA ARG A 204 10.21 -2.08 19.22
C ARG A 204 10.65 -3.14 20.25
N ARG A 205 10.70 -4.40 19.82
CA ARG A 205 11.47 -5.45 20.49
C ARG A 205 12.66 -5.82 19.61
N SER A 206 13.80 -5.16 19.84
CA SER A 206 15.06 -5.52 19.18
C SER A 206 15.59 -6.80 19.80
N GLY A 207 15.63 -7.88 19.04
CA GLY A 207 16.45 -9.03 19.38
C GLY A 207 17.93 -8.66 19.18
N PHE A 208 18.69 -8.58 20.27
CA PHE A 208 20.13 -8.82 20.23
C PHE A 208 20.40 -10.13 20.96
N GLN A 209 20.85 -11.12 20.20
CA GLN A 209 21.61 -12.24 20.74
C GLN A 209 23.03 -11.73 21.04
N TYR A 210 23.50 -11.99 22.25
CA TYR A 210 24.88 -12.36 22.52
C TYR A 210 24.86 -13.74 23.14
#